data_AF-A0A2V8LUF4-F1
#
_entry.id   AF-A0A2V8LUF4-F1
#
_cell.length_a   1.000
_cell.length_b   1.000
_cell.length_c   1.000
_cell.angle_alpha   90.00
_cell.angle_beta   90.00
_cell.angle_gamma   90.00
#
_symmetry.space_group_name_H-M   'P 1'
#
loop_
_entity.id
_entity.type
_entity.pdbx_description
1 polymer ?
#
loop_
_entity_poly.entity_id
_entity_poly.type
_entity_poly.pdbx_seq_one_letter_code
_entity_poly.pdbx_strand_id
1 'polypeptide(L)'
;LPECAASIGDVQVRNKGTIGGSVAHSDPAGDWPAAVIALNAELVVAGKNGERTIKADDFFVDLLTTALEPAEILREIRISKPHGRAGQAYVKMHHPASGFAVVGVAANLLLDGDS
;
A
#
# COMPACT_ATOMS: atom_id res chain seq x y z
N LEU A 1 -1.04 2.18 -8.93
CA LEU A 1 -0.82 3.25 -7.92
C LEU A 1 -1.67 4.52 -8.15
N PRO A 2 -1.67 5.17 -9.33
CA PRO A 2 -2.40 6.43 -9.52
C PRO A 2 -3.92 6.32 -9.32
N GLU A 3 -4.51 5.21 -9.79
CA GLU A 3 -5.95 4.93 -9.60
C GLU A 3 -6.32 4.84 -8.11
N CYS A 4 -5.54 4.08 -7.32
CA CYS A 4 -5.71 3.99 -5.87
C CYS A 4 -5.56 5.37 -5.21
N ALA A 5 -4.48 6.11 -5.53
CA ALA A 5 -4.26 7.46 -5.02
C ALA A 5 -5.46 8.38 -5.26
N ALA A 6 -6.03 8.37 -6.47
CA ALA A 6 -7.15 9.21 -6.84
C ALA A 6 -8.44 8.89 -6.06
N SER A 7 -8.57 7.67 -5.53
CA SER A 7 -9.74 7.21 -4.77
C SER A 7 -9.67 7.48 -3.25
N ILE A 8 -8.54 8.01 -2.76
CA ILE A 8 -8.30 8.28 -1.34
C ILE A 8 -8.69 9.71 -0.99
N GLY A 9 -9.65 9.87 -0.09
CA GLY A 9 -10.03 11.15 0.50
C GLY A 9 -10.32 12.27 -0.53
N ASP A 10 -10.21 13.50 -0.07
CA ASP A 10 -10.26 14.69 -0.92
C ASP A 10 -8.86 15.20 -1.28
N VAL A 11 -8.80 16.32 -2.03
CA VAL A 11 -7.53 16.92 -2.46
C VAL A 11 -6.69 17.38 -1.27
N GLN A 12 -7.32 17.87 -0.20
CA GLN A 12 -6.67 18.39 0.99
C GLN A 12 -6.01 17.26 1.79
N VAL A 13 -6.72 16.14 1.95
CA VAL A 13 -6.18 14.91 2.53
C VAL A 13 -4.99 14.42 1.71
N ARG A 14 -5.10 14.35 0.37
CA ARG A 14 -3.98 13.89 -0.48
C ARG A 14 -2.78 14.83 -0.51
N ASN A 15 -2.98 16.13 -0.29
CA ASN A 15 -1.89 17.10 -0.20
C ASN A 15 -1.08 17.01 1.10
N LYS A 16 -1.60 16.33 2.13
CA LYS A 16 -0.96 16.19 3.44
C LYS A 16 -0.61 14.75 3.80
N GLY A 17 -1.46 13.81 3.42
CA GLY A 17 -1.28 12.39 3.62
C GLY A 17 -0.11 11.87 2.81
N THR A 18 0.59 10.90 3.37
CA THR A 18 1.67 10.19 2.69
C THR A 18 1.31 8.72 2.56
N ILE A 19 1.77 8.09 1.48
CA ILE A 19 1.63 6.64 1.32
C ILE A 19 2.29 5.89 2.49
N GLY A 20 3.48 6.33 2.93
CA GLY A 20 4.18 5.72 4.05
C GLY A 20 3.39 5.83 5.36
N GLY A 21 2.79 6.99 5.65
CA GLY A 21 1.96 7.17 6.83
C GLY A 21 0.72 6.27 6.81
N SER A 22 0.04 6.16 5.67
CA SER A 22 -1.13 5.27 5.55
C SER A 22 -0.77 3.80 5.66
N VAL A 23 0.34 3.37 5.06
CA VAL A 23 0.82 1.98 5.18
C VAL A 23 1.23 1.66 6.61
N ALA A 24 1.98 2.55 7.26
CA ALA A 24 2.39 2.38 8.66
C ALA A 24 1.21 2.45 9.64
N HIS A 25 0.13 3.16 9.29
CA HIS A 25 -1.09 3.21 10.11
C HIS A 25 -1.84 1.87 10.13
N SER A 26 -1.76 1.09 9.04
CA SER A 26 -2.32 -0.28 8.96
C SER A 26 -3.81 -0.37 9.29
N ASP A 27 -4.59 0.65 8.94
CA ASP A 27 -6.05 0.59 9.00
C ASP A 27 -6.54 -0.31 7.84
N PRO A 28 -7.26 -1.42 8.12
CA PRO A 28 -7.84 -2.28 7.10
C PRO A 28 -8.82 -1.58 6.16
N ALA A 29 -9.44 -0.48 6.58
CA ALA A 29 -10.33 0.31 5.73
C ALA A 29 -9.56 1.23 4.77
N GLY A 30 -8.24 1.38 4.97
CA GLY A 30 -7.35 2.17 4.13
C GLY A 30 -7.04 1.50 2.79
N ASP A 31 -6.85 2.32 1.76
CA ASP A 31 -6.69 1.83 0.40
C ASP A 31 -5.26 1.32 0.09
N TRP A 32 -4.25 1.97 0.68
CA TRP A 32 -2.84 1.69 0.39
C TRP A 32 -2.35 0.29 0.79
N PRO A 33 -2.72 -0.29 1.95
CA PRO A 33 -2.33 -1.65 2.32
C PRO A 33 -2.60 -2.69 1.23
N ALA A 34 -3.82 -2.71 0.67
CA ALA A 34 -4.18 -3.63 -0.40
C ALA A 34 -3.35 -3.41 -1.67
N ALA A 35 -3.09 -2.13 -2.03
CA ALA A 35 -2.32 -1.81 -3.21
C ALA A 35 -0.84 -2.23 -3.11
N VAL A 36 -0.20 -2.06 -1.95
CA VAL A 36 1.21 -2.44 -1.78
C VAL A 36 1.39 -3.96 -1.69
N ILE A 37 0.42 -4.68 -1.11
CA ILE A 37 0.37 -6.15 -1.12
C ILE A 37 0.25 -6.65 -2.57
N ALA A 38 -0.75 -6.17 -3.34
CA ALA A 38 -0.95 -6.61 -4.71
C ALA A 38 0.27 -6.34 -5.61
N LEU A 39 1.04 -5.29 -5.33
CA LEU A 39 2.25 -4.93 -6.06
C LEU A 39 3.50 -5.72 -5.62
N ASN A 40 3.38 -6.64 -4.66
CA ASN A 40 4.50 -7.35 -4.04
C ASN A 40 5.60 -6.39 -3.57
N ALA A 41 5.20 -5.29 -2.93
CA ALA A 41 6.13 -4.25 -2.54
C ALA A 41 7.10 -4.73 -1.44
N GLU A 42 8.29 -4.13 -1.43
CA GLU A 42 9.27 -4.24 -0.37
C GLU A 42 9.26 -2.96 0.48
N LEU A 43 9.11 -3.11 1.79
CA LEU A 43 9.00 -2.02 2.75
C LEU A 43 10.32 -1.89 3.50
N VAL A 44 11.02 -0.78 3.27
CA VAL A 44 12.33 -0.50 3.88
C VAL A 44 12.09 0.22 5.19
N VAL A 45 12.53 -0.40 6.25
CA VAL A 45 12.37 0.08 7.62
C VAL A 45 13.73 0.47 8.17
N ALA A 46 13.83 1.67 8.72
CA ALA A 46 15.03 2.19 9.35
C ALA A 46 14.84 2.34 10.86
N GLY A 47 15.82 1.93 11.63
CA GLY A 47 15.87 2.10 13.08
C GLY A 47 17.28 2.40 13.56
N LYS A 48 17.48 2.43 14.88
CA LYS A 48 18.79 2.74 15.50
C LYS A 48 19.93 1.80 15.08
N ASN A 49 19.59 0.57 14.67
CA ASN A 49 20.56 -0.49 14.35
C ASN A 49 20.81 -0.61 12.83
N GLY A 50 20.28 0.28 12.00
CA GLY A 50 20.39 0.24 10.54
C GLY A 50 19.03 0.02 9.87
N GLU A 51 19.05 -0.62 8.71
CA GLU A 51 17.87 -0.84 7.87
C GLU A 51 17.59 -2.33 7.68
N ARG A 52 16.31 -2.67 7.61
CA ARG A 52 15.81 -3.98 7.19
C ARG A 52 14.70 -3.83 6.17
N THR A 53 14.47 -4.88 5.40
CA THR A 53 13.42 -4.92 4.38
C THR A 53 12.39 -5.97 4.76
N ILE A 54 11.12 -5.61 4.69
CA ILE A 54 9.98 -6.47 5.00
C ILE A 54 9.13 -6.58 3.75
N LYS A 55 8.67 -7.78 3.39
CA LYS A 55 7.69 -7.93 2.29
C LYS A 55 6.35 -7.36 2.71
N ALA A 56 5.60 -6.78 1.78
CA ALA A 56 4.28 -6.22 2.09
C ALA A 56 3.35 -7.24 2.79
N ASP A 57 3.36 -8.50 2.35
CA ASP A 57 2.55 -9.59 2.92
C ASP A 57 2.89 -9.88 4.40
N ASP A 58 4.14 -9.64 4.79
CA ASP A 58 4.64 -9.90 6.15
C ASP A 58 4.54 -8.65 7.05
N PHE A 59 4.15 -7.50 6.50
CA PHE A 59 4.18 -6.22 7.22
C PHE A 59 2.92 -5.94 8.02
N PHE A 60 1.76 -6.40 7.56
CA PHE A 60 0.47 -6.19 8.21
C PHE A 60 0.13 -7.43 9.04
N VAL A 61 0.26 -7.34 10.37
CA VAL A 61 0.18 -8.52 11.25
C VAL A 61 -1.15 -8.61 12.00
N ASP A 62 -1.83 -7.47 12.22
CA ASP A 62 -3.18 -7.40 12.79
C ASP A 62 -3.82 -6.03 12.48
N LEU A 63 -5.07 -5.82 12.91
CA LEU A 63 -5.77 -4.54 12.87
C LEU A 63 -4.91 -3.45 13.50
N LEU A 64 -4.62 -2.38 12.73
CA LEU A 64 -3.81 -1.24 13.17
C LEU A 64 -2.41 -1.62 13.69
N THR A 65 -1.92 -2.81 13.34
CA THR A 65 -0.67 -3.36 13.85
C THR A 65 0.22 -3.81 12.68
N THR A 66 1.44 -3.28 12.65
CA THR A 66 2.45 -3.63 11.66
C THR A 66 3.60 -4.42 12.28
N ALA A 67 4.49 -4.94 11.43
CA ALA A 67 5.75 -5.55 11.84
C ALA A 67 6.83 -4.55 12.31
N LEU A 68 6.52 -3.23 12.33
CA LEU A 68 7.44 -2.21 12.85
C LEU A 68 7.70 -2.41 14.34
N GLU A 69 8.97 -2.36 14.73
CA GLU A 69 9.41 -2.36 16.12
C GLU A 69 9.44 -0.93 16.69
N PRO A 70 9.47 -0.77 18.02
CA PRO A 70 9.62 0.54 18.64
C PRO A 70 10.85 1.30 18.12
N ALA A 71 10.65 2.58 17.79
CA ALA A 71 11.65 3.47 17.20
C ALA A 71 12.12 3.09 15.78
N GLU A 72 11.38 2.22 15.08
CA GLU A 72 11.51 2.05 13.64
C GLU A 72 10.60 3.01 12.86
N ILE A 73 11.03 3.36 11.65
CA ILE A 73 10.31 4.20 10.72
C ILE A 73 10.26 3.50 9.36
N LEU A 74 9.07 3.41 8.77
CA LEU A 74 8.93 3.06 7.35
C LEU A 74 9.52 4.19 6.49
N ARG A 75 10.70 3.92 5.93
CA ARG A 75 11.50 4.92 5.20
C ARG A 75 11.15 4.95 3.72
N GLU A 76 11.01 3.78 3.09
CA GLU A 76 10.81 3.66 1.64
C GLU A 76 9.84 2.52 1.31
N ILE A 77 9.10 2.68 0.23
CA ILE A 77 8.28 1.62 -0.37
C ILE A 77 8.84 1.36 -1.76
N ARG A 78 9.43 0.18 -1.95
CA ARG A 78 10.05 -0.23 -3.20
C ARG A 78 9.08 -1.11 -3.99
N ILE A 79 8.82 -0.72 -5.21
CA ILE A 79 7.91 -1.42 -6.12
C ILE A 79 8.67 -1.68 -7.41
N SER A 80 8.84 -2.95 -7.75
CA SER A 80 9.51 -3.32 -8.99
C SER A 80 8.69 -2.89 -10.19
N LYS A 81 9.34 -2.24 -11.15
CA LYS A 81 8.70 -1.94 -12.43
C LYS A 81 8.45 -3.26 -13.17
N PRO A 82 7.23 -3.53 -13.64
CA PRO A 82 6.97 -4.76 -14.37
C PRO A 82 7.80 -4.81 -15.66
N HIS A 83 8.36 -5.98 -15.94
CA HIS A 83 9.01 -6.29 -17.21
C HIS A 83 7.98 -7.01 -18.10
N GLY A 84 7.65 -6.44 -19.27
CA GLY A 84 6.66 -7.01 -20.19
C GLY A 84 5.27 -6.40 -20.08
N ARG A 85 4.25 -7.14 -20.52
CA ARG A 85 2.85 -6.68 -20.51
C ARG A 85 2.27 -6.87 -19.11
N ALA A 86 1.83 -5.78 -18.50
CA ALA A 86 1.25 -5.80 -17.17
C ALA A 86 -0.09 -5.06 -17.14
N GLY A 87 -0.99 -5.52 -16.29
CA GLY A 87 -2.25 -4.86 -15.98
C GLY A 87 -2.34 -4.60 -14.48
N GLN A 88 -2.76 -3.40 -14.09
CA GLN A 88 -2.98 -3.04 -12.69
C GLN A 88 -4.34 -2.36 -12.58
N ALA A 89 -5.06 -2.64 -11.50
CA ALA A 89 -6.35 -2.01 -11.24
C ALA A 89 -6.56 -1.80 -9.74
N TYR A 90 -7.25 -0.72 -9.40
CA TYR A 90 -7.83 -0.53 -8.07
C TYR A 90 -9.30 -0.15 -8.18
N VAL A 91 -10.17 -0.87 -7.47
CA VAL A 91 -11.61 -0.59 -7.44
C VAL A 91 -12.08 -0.59 -5.99
N LYS A 92 -12.99 0.33 -5.66
CA LYS A 92 -13.51 0.51 -4.31
C LYS A 92 -15.00 0.83 -4.29
N MET A 93 -15.71 0.16 -3.41
CA MET A 93 -17.02 0.58 -2.93
C MET A 93 -16.80 1.35 -1.62
N HIS A 94 -17.10 2.64 -1.62
CA HIS A 94 -16.85 3.52 -0.48
C HIS A 94 -18.08 3.68 0.41
N HIS A 95 -17.85 3.90 1.70
CA HIS A 95 -18.90 4.27 2.63
C HIS A 95 -19.30 5.73 2.37
N PRO A 96 -20.59 6.05 2.12
CA PRO A 96 -21.02 7.37 1.66
C PRO A 96 -20.61 8.53 2.57
N ALA A 97 -20.59 8.30 3.89
CA ALA A 97 -20.31 9.36 4.85
C ALA A 97 -18.81 9.56 5.15
N SER A 98 -18.00 8.49 5.08
CA SER A 98 -16.60 8.55 5.52
C SER A 98 -15.61 8.50 4.36
N GLY A 99 -16.02 8.00 3.19
CA GLY A 99 -15.16 7.83 2.03
C GLY A 99 -14.18 6.66 2.12
N PHE A 100 -14.11 5.95 3.26
CA PHE A 100 -13.31 4.72 3.40
C PHE A 100 -13.90 3.57 2.60
N ALA A 101 -13.08 2.57 2.29
CA ALA A 101 -13.55 1.37 1.62
C ALA A 101 -14.49 0.58 2.54
N VAL A 102 -15.70 0.29 2.07
CA VAL A 102 -16.46 -0.86 2.59
C VAL A 102 -15.85 -2.14 2.02
N VAL A 103 -15.48 -2.09 0.74
CA VAL A 103 -14.69 -3.11 0.04
C VAL A 103 -13.74 -2.41 -0.92
N GLY A 104 -12.46 -2.77 -0.88
CA GLY A 104 -11.44 -2.31 -1.83
C GLY A 104 -10.71 -3.52 -2.41
N VAL A 105 -10.44 -3.49 -3.71
CA VAL A 105 -9.74 -4.56 -4.43
C VAL A 105 -8.60 -3.95 -5.23
N ALA A 106 -7.39 -4.46 -5.01
CA ALA A 106 -6.21 -4.17 -5.80
C ALA A 106 -5.79 -5.42 -6.57
N ALA A 107 -5.45 -5.26 -7.84
CA ALA A 107 -4.93 -6.34 -8.67
C ALA A 107 -3.69 -5.89 -9.44
N ASN A 108 -2.73 -6.78 -9.58
CA ASN A 108 -1.53 -6.63 -10.39
C ASN A 108 -1.30 -7.94 -11.15
N LEU A 109 -1.23 -7.87 -12.46
CA LEU A 109 -1.12 -9.01 -13.36
C LEU A 109 0.09 -8.80 -14.27
N LEU A 110 0.90 -9.85 -14.39
CA LEU A 110 1.91 -9.98 -15.43
C LEU A 110 1.38 -10.97 -16.46
N LEU A 111 1.39 -10.59 -17.73
CA LEU A 111 1.01 -11.45 -18.83
C LEU A 111 2.28 -12.04 -19.43
N ASP A 112 2.34 -13.36 -19.52
CA ASP A 112 3.40 -14.03 -20.24
C ASP A 112 3.35 -13.65 -21.72
N GLY A 113 4.53 -13.42 -22.31
CA GLY A 113 4.66 -13.16 -23.73
C GLY A 113 4.48 -14.45 -24.52
N ASP A 114 3.23 -14.77 -24.87
CA ASP A 114 2.80 -15.30 -26.18
C ASP A 114 1.37 -15.88 -26.07
N SER A 115 0.40 -15.08 -26.53
CA SER A 115 -0.84 -15.43 -27.28
C SER A 115 -1.69 -14.16 -27.44
#